data_AF-A0A7H0LG42-F1
#
_entry.id   AF-A0A7H0LG42-F1
#
_cell.length_a   1.000
_cell.length_b   1.000
_cell.length_c   1.000
_cell.angle_alpha   90.00
_cell.angle_beta   90.00
_cell.angle_gamma   90.00
#
_symmetry.space_group_name_H-M   'P 1'
#
loop_
_entity.id
_entity.type
_entity.pdbx_description
1 polymer ?
#
loop_
_entity_poly.entity_id
_entity_poly.type
_entity_poly.pdbx_seq_one_letter_code
_entity_poly.pdbx_strand_id
1 'polypeptide(L)'
;MTGMKGPGIFLAQFLGDAAPFDTLAGLAEWAAGLGYVGVQIPCDPRLIDLRLAAESKGYCDDLRGGLAKFGIEPTELSTHLQGQLVAVHPAYDVLFDGFAPAELHGKPAARQQWAVEQVKLAAKASSNLGLSAHATFSGALAWPYVYPWPQRPAGLIEEAFAELARRWTPILDAFDEAGVDCAFELHPGEDLFDGATWERFLAGVNDHPRARILFDPSHYVLQQLDYLDFIDRYHDRIACFHVKDAEFNPTGRSGVYGGYDNWIDRAGRFRSLGDGQVDFISIFSKMAQYGYDGWAVLEWECALKRAEDGAREGAPFIRDHIIHLTDHPFDDFASSGIERDAIRSLLGLSPHP
;
A
#
# COMPACT_ATOMS: atom_id res chain seq x y z
N MET A 1 -19.28 8.80 11.54
CA MET A 1 -18.17 7.85 11.29
C MET A 1 -17.14 8.57 10.43
N THR A 2 -15.84 8.38 10.65
CA THR A 2 -14.81 8.93 9.76
C THR A 2 -14.71 8.04 8.53
N GLY A 3 -14.99 8.58 7.34
CA GLY A 3 -14.86 7.85 6.08
C GLY A 3 -13.44 7.93 5.52
N MET A 4 -13.18 7.11 4.50
CA MET A 4 -11.97 7.14 3.67
C MET A 4 -11.61 8.58 3.25
N LYS A 5 -10.30 8.88 3.29
CA LYS A 5 -9.73 10.17 2.89
C LYS A 5 -9.21 10.11 1.46
N GLY A 6 -9.14 11.27 0.81
CA GLY A 6 -8.55 11.40 -0.51
C GLY A 6 -9.12 12.60 -1.28
N PRO A 7 -8.64 12.85 -2.50
CA PRO A 7 -7.65 12.06 -3.23
C PRO A 7 -6.21 12.30 -2.76
N GLY A 8 -5.44 11.23 -2.54
CA GLY A 8 -4.00 11.26 -2.30
C GLY A 8 -3.19 10.91 -3.56
N ILE A 9 -1.90 11.25 -3.59
CA ILE A 9 -0.97 10.87 -4.68
C ILE A 9 0.37 10.41 -4.12
N PHE A 10 0.90 9.30 -4.62
CA PHE A 10 2.23 8.82 -4.30
C PHE A 10 3.29 9.53 -5.14
N LEU A 11 4.26 10.16 -4.49
CA LEU A 11 5.19 11.06 -5.16
C LEU A 11 6.35 10.36 -5.89
N ALA A 12 6.59 9.07 -5.65
CA ALA A 12 7.76 8.36 -6.18
C ALA A 12 7.84 8.40 -7.71
N GLN A 13 6.71 8.22 -8.39
CA GLN A 13 6.65 8.17 -9.86
C GLN A 13 6.73 9.56 -10.53
N PHE A 14 6.69 10.63 -9.73
CA PHE A 14 6.71 12.02 -10.22
C PHE A 14 7.98 12.78 -9.83
N LEU A 15 8.84 12.18 -8.99
CA LEU A 15 10.11 12.75 -8.57
C LEU A 15 11.08 12.82 -9.77
N GLY A 16 11.64 14.00 -10.00
CA GLY A 16 12.55 14.28 -11.11
C GLY A 16 13.71 15.20 -10.71
N ASP A 17 14.57 15.53 -11.67
CA ASP A 17 15.78 16.33 -11.43
C ASP A 17 15.58 17.84 -11.64
N ALA A 18 14.36 18.27 -12.00
CA ALA A 18 14.06 19.67 -12.30
C ALA A 18 12.76 20.13 -11.63
N ALA A 19 12.74 21.39 -11.20
CA ALA A 19 11.55 22.02 -10.63
C ALA A 19 10.33 21.94 -11.58
N PRO A 20 9.11 21.72 -11.04
CA PRO A 20 8.78 21.60 -9.61
C PRO A 20 8.98 20.19 -9.03
N PHE A 21 9.52 19.24 -9.80
CA PHE A 21 9.54 17.80 -9.46
C PHE A 21 10.74 17.37 -8.61
N ASP A 22 11.63 18.29 -8.24
CA ASP A 22 12.90 18.03 -7.53
C ASP A 22 12.83 18.28 -6.02
N THR A 23 11.72 18.81 -5.51
CA THR A 23 11.53 19.12 -4.09
C THR A 23 10.14 18.74 -3.61
N LEU A 24 10.02 18.45 -2.30
CA LEU A 24 8.72 18.14 -1.69
C LEU A 24 7.72 19.29 -1.82
N ALA A 25 8.17 20.54 -1.66
CA ALA A 25 7.29 21.71 -1.75
C ALA A 25 6.78 21.92 -3.19
N GLY A 26 7.64 21.78 -4.20
CA GLY A 26 7.23 21.89 -5.60
C GLY A 26 6.26 20.79 -6.01
N LEU A 27 6.51 19.54 -5.58
CA LEU A 27 5.60 18.42 -5.81
C LEU A 27 4.26 18.61 -5.11
N ALA A 28 4.25 19.14 -3.88
CA ALA A 28 3.02 19.42 -3.14
C ALA A 28 2.19 20.54 -3.79
N GLU A 29 2.83 21.63 -4.22
CA GLU A 29 2.16 22.71 -4.96
C GLU A 29 1.57 22.20 -6.28
N TRP A 30 2.35 21.40 -7.03
CA TRP A 30 1.90 20.78 -8.27
C TRP A 30 0.71 19.83 -8.03
N ALA A 31 0.79 18.95 -7.04
CA ALA A 31 -0.28 18.02 -6.69
C ALA A 31 -1.57 18.76 -6.27
N ALA A 32 -1.44 19.81 -5.45
CA ALA A 32 -2.56 20.67 -5.06
C ALA A 32 -3.24 21.31 -6.28
N GLY A 33 -2.44 21.79 -7.26
CA GLY A 33 -2.93 22.35 -8.51
C GLY A 33 -3.74 21.36 -9.38
N LEU A 34 -3.54 20.05 -9.19
CA LEU A 34 -4.32 18.98 -9.85
C LEU A 34 -5.56 18.56 -9.06
N GLY A 35 -5.73 19.04 -7.83
CA GLY A 35 -6.87 18.73 -6.96
C GLY A 35 -6.62 17.61 -5.94
N TYR A 36 -5.36 17.20 -5.73
CA TYR A 36 -4.99 16.34 -4.60
C TYR A 36 -5.03 17.11 -3.29
N VAL A 37 -5.36 16.40 -2.21
CA VAL A 37 -5.37 16.93 -0.83
C VAL A 37 -4.42 16.17 0.10
N GLY A 38 -3.83 15.08 -0.39
CA GLY A 38 -2.83 14.31 0.33
C GLY A 38 -1.66 13.89 -0.56
N VAL A 39 -0.47 13.76 0.02
CA VAL A 39 0.71 13.18 -0.64
C VAL A 39 1.31 12.04 0.19
N GLN A 40 1.56 10.90 -0.45
CA GLN A 40 2.38 9.84 0.14
C GLN A 40 3.85 10.12 -0.22
N ILE A 41 4.70 10.20 0.80
CA ILE A 41 6.08 10.69 0.66
C ILE A 41 7.03 9.49 0.71
N PRO A 42 7.71 9.14 -0.39
CA PRO A 42 8.77 8.15 -0.32
C PRO A 42 9.92 8.67 0.53
N CYS A 43 10.54 7.78 1.32
CA CYS A 43 11.72 8.09 2.12
C CYS A 43 12.97 8.24 1.24
N ASP A 44 12.91 9.16 0.29
CA ASP A 44 14.00 9.61 -0.57
C ASP A 44 14.66 10.84 0.08
N PRO A 45 16.00 10.90 0.21
CA PRO A 45 16.71 12.03 0.80
C PRO A 45 16.44 13.39 0.13
N ARG A 46 15.96 13.42 -1.12
CA ARG A 46 15.55 14.65 -1.81
C ARG A 46 14.25 15.24 -1.26
N LEU A 47 13.40 14.41 -0.65
CA LEU A 47 12.09 14.80 -0.14
C LEU A 47 12.07 14.94 1.38
N ILE A 48 12.80 14.07 2.09
CA ILE A 48 12.79 14.02 3.54
C ILE A 48 14.15 13.59 4.10
N ASP A 49 14.66 14.33 5.09
CA ASP A 49 15.76 13.84 5.92
C ASP A 49 15.18 12.88 6.96
N LEU A 50 15.25 11.59 6.66
CA LEU A 50 14.60 10.56 7.46
C LEU A 50 15.13 10.48 8.89
N ARG A 51 16.44 10.70 9.09
CA ARG A 51 17.05 10.67 10.42
C ARG A 51 16.58 11.88 11.22
N LEU A 52 16.63 13.07 10.62
CA LEU A 52 16.15 14.27 11.30
C LEU A 52 14.66 14.19 11.60
N ALA A 53 13.85 13.63 10.70
CA ALA A 53 12.43 13.37 10.94
C ALA A 53 12.18 12.39 12.10
N ALA A 54 13.03 11.37 12.26
CA ALA A 54 12.94 10.43 13.36
C ALA A 54 13.36 11.06 14.71
N GLU A 55 14.31 12.01 14.69
CA GLU A 55 14.93 12.59 15.89
C GLU A 55 14.28 13.92 16.34
N SER A 56 13.59 14.63 15.44
CA SER A 56 13.05 15.97 15.68
C SER A 56 11.57 16.08 15.30
N LYS A 57 10.71 16.17 16.32
CA LYS A 57 9.30 16.50 16.11
C LYS A 57 9.11 17.88 15.45
N GLY A 58 9.97 18.85 15.79
CA GLY A 58 9.92 20.20 15.21
C GLY A 58 10.15 20.19 13.69
N TYR A 59 11.05 19.35 13.19
CA TYR A 59 11.25 19.17 11.75
C TYR A 59 9.98 18.64 11.07
N CYS A 60 9.32 17.65 11.69
CA CYS A 60 8.07 17.09 11.18
C CYS A 60 6.91 18.11 11.21
N ASP A 61 6.84 18.94 12.25
CA ASP A 61 5.85 20.02 12.36
C ASP A 61 6.07 21.09 11.27
N ASP A 62 7.33 21.46 11.00
CA ASP A 62 7.69 22.39 9.92
C ASP A 62 7.38 21.81 8.53
N LEU A 63 7.66 20.52 8.32
CA LEU A 63 7.33 19.80 7.07
C LEU A 63 5.82 19.80 6.84
N ARG A 64 5.02 19.42 7.85
CA ARG A 64 3.55 19.48 7.79
C ARG A 64 3.05 20.90 7.53
N GLY A 65 3.61 21.89 8.24
CA GLY A 65 3.28 23.30 8.04
C GLY A 65 3.62 23.81 6.64
N GLY A 66 4.67 23.28 6.03
CA GLY A 66 5.05 23.54 4.64
C GLY A 66 4.00 23.03 3.65
N LEU A 67 3.58 21.77 3.80
CA LEU A 67 2.55 21.15 2.96
C LEU A 67 1.18 21.82 3.13
N ALA A 68 0.82 22.18 4.36
CA ALA A 68 -0.47 22.80 4.69
C ALA A 68 -0.68 24.15 4.00
N LYS A 69 0.38 24.87 3.59
CA LYS A 69 0.29 26.11 2.80
C LYS A 69 -0.37 25.89 1.43
N PHE A 70 -0.30 24.67 0.91
CA PHE A 70 -0.92 24.26 -0.35
C PHE A 70 -2.23 23.49 -0.13
N GLY A 71 -2.70 23.34 1.11
CA GLY A 71 -3.85 22.50 1.45
C GLY A 71 -3.56 21.00 1.34
N ILE A 72 -2.29 20.59 1.45
CA ILE A 72 -1.85 19.20 1.35
C ILE A 72 -1.51 18.64 2.74
N GLU A 73 -1.93 17.40 2.99
CA GLU A 73 -1.51 16.61 4.15
C GLU A 73 -0.57 15.46 3.74
N PRO A 74 0.41 15.08 4.57
CA PRO A 74 1.09 13.80 4.38
C PRO A 74 0.12 12.65 4.68
N THR A 75 -0.02 11.70 3.75
CA THR A 75 -0.90 10.54 3.94
C THR A 75 -0.16 9.46 4.74
N GLU A 76 0.96 9.00 4.20
CA GLU A 76 1.88 8.03 4.76
C GLU A 76 3.31 8.38 4.33
N LEU A 77 4.31 7.90 5.08
CA LEU A 77 5.65 7.70 4.53
C LEU A 77 5.72 6.33 3.84
N SER A 78 6.59 6.20 2.85
CA SER A 78 6.84 4.90 2.20
C SER A 78 8.31 4.50 2.16
N THR A 79 8.60 3.26 2.51
CA THR A 79 9.92 2.65 2.42
C THR A 79 9.95 1.45 1.46
N HIS A 80 9.20 1.47 0.35
CA HIS A 80 9.21 0.36 -0.64
C HIS A 80 10.65 -0.09 -0.99
N LEU A 81 11.52 0.87 -1.35
CA LEU A 81 12.92 0.55 -1.70
C LEU A 81 13.74 0.04 -0.50
N GLN A 82 13.60 0.63 0.70
CA GLN A 82 14.36 0.19 1.87
C GLN A 82 13.82 -1.13 2.44
N GLY A 83 12.51 -1.34 2.44
CA GLY A 83 11.83 -2.57 2.83
C GLY A 83 12.26 -3.75 1.97
N GLN A 84 12.34 -3.56 0.64
CA GLN A 84 12.93 -4.54 -0.27
C GLN A 84 14.31 -5.03 0.21
N LEU A 85 15.14 -4.10 0.68
CA LEU A 85 16.52 -4.39 1.05
C LEU A 85 16.67 -5.07 2.42
N VAL A 86 15.59 -5.23 3.19
CA VAL A 86 15.57 -6.04 4.42
C VAL A 86 15.84 -7.51 4.08
N ALA A 87 15.32 -7.99 2.95
CA ALA A 87 15.50 -9.35 2.47
C ALA A 87 15.79 -9.36 0.97
N VAL A 88 17.05 -9.64 0.61
CA VAL A 88 17.48 -9.77 -0.79
C VAL A 88 18.08 -11.14 -1.01
N HIS A 89 17.46 -11.92 -1.90
CA HIS A 89 18.05 -13.16 -2.37
C HIS A 89 19.33 -12.89 -3.19
N PRO A 90 20.41 -13.68 -3.03
CA PRO A 90 21.68 -13.46 -3.73
C PRO A 90 21.58 -13.35 -5.26
N ALA A 91 20.59 -14.02 -5.87
CA ALA A 91 20.35 -13.95 -7.31
C ALA A 91 20.00 -12.53 -7.80
N TYR A 92 19.52 -11.65 -6.91
CA TYR A 92 19.15 -10.27 -7.22
C TYR A 92 20.12 -9.25 -6.60
N ASP A 93 21.20 -9.69 -5.93
CA ASP A 93 22.06 -8.84 -5.11
C ASP A 93 22.58 -7.60 -5.85
N VAL A 94 23.15 -7.80 -7.05
CA VAL A 94 23.70 -6.72 -7.88
C VAL A 94 22.62 -5.78 -8.42
N LEU A 95 21.42 -6.30 -8.69
CA LEU A 95 20.31 -5.50 -9.23
C LEU A 95 19.79 -4.51 -8.19
N PHE A 96 19.86 -4.87 -6.91
CA PHE A 96 19.38 -4.06 -5.80
C PHE A 96 20.42 -3.10 -5.21
N ASP A 97 21.67 -3.10 -5.68
CA ASP A 97 22.67 -2.13 -5.23
C ASP A 97 22.22 -0.69 -5.49
N GLY A 98 21.57 -0.42 -6.63
CA GLY A 98 21.10 0.91 -7.00
C GLY A 98 20.08 1.54 -6.03
N PHE A 99 19.52 0.76 -5.09
CA PHE A 99 18.54 1.23 -4.11
C PHE A 99 19.17 1.63 -2.77
N ALA A 100 20.49 1.52 -2.65
CA ALA A 100 21.25 1.89 -1.47
C ALA A 100 22.34 2.93 -1.81
N PRO A 101 22.84 3.67 -0.80
CA PRO A 101 24.02 4.52 -0.97
C PRO A 101 25.19 3.79 -1.63
N ALA A 102 25.93 4.51 -2.48
CA ALA A 102 27.01 3.94 -3.31
C ALA A 102 28.10 3.23 -2.50
N GLU A 103 28.36 3.69 -1.28
CA GLU A 103 29.31 3.07 -0.35
C GLU A 103 28.89 1.69 0.15
N LEU A 104 27.64 1.28 -0.03
CA LEU A 104 27.08 -0.02 0.34
C LEU A 104 26.99 -1.00 -0.84
N HIS A 105 27.31 -0.57 -2.06
CA HIS A 105 27.27 -1.44 -3.24
C HIS A 105 28.23 -2.61 -3.10
N GLY A 106 27.79 -3.82 -3.48
CA GLY A 106 28.53 -5.06 -3.32
C GLY A 106 28.72 -5.52 -1.86
N LYS A 107 28.01 -4.91 -0.90
CA LYS A 107 28.09 -5.24 0.54
C LYS A 107 26.72 -5.66 1.08
N PRO A 108 26.16 -6.84 0.68
CA PRO A 108 24.79 -7.24 1.01
C PRO A 108 24.45 -7.18 2.50
N ALA A 109 25.37 -7.61 3.38
CA ALA A 109 25.14 -7.57 4.83
C ALA A 109 25.07 -6.14 5.37
N ALA A 110 25.95 -5.23 4.92
CA ALA A 110 25.94 -3.84 5.34
C ALA A 110 24.73 -3.08 4.76
N ARG A 111 24.36 -3.38 3.50
CA ARG A 111 23.14 -2.87 2.85
C ARG A 111 21.88 -3.27 3.62
N GLN A 112 21.79 -4.54 4.04
CA GLN A 112 20.66 -5.03 4.82
C GLN A 112 20.58 -4.36 6.21
N GLN A 113 21.71 -4.18 6.89
CA GLN A 113 21.74 -3.45 8.18
C GLN A 113 21.27 -2.01 8.02
N TRP A 114 21.75 -1.32 6.98
CA TRP A 114 21.30 0.03 6.65
C TRP A 114 19.79 0.08 6.37
N ALA A 115 19.28 -0.85 5.57
CA ALA A 115 17.86 -0.94 5.24
C ALA A 115 16.99 -1.11 6.49
N VAL A 116 17.36 -2.03 7.38
CA VAL A 116 16.70 -2.22 8.68
C VAL A 116 16.72 -0.93 9.51
N GLU A 117 17.84 -0.21 9.55
CA GLU A 117 17.93 1.08 10.24
C GLU A 117 16.99 2.13 9.63
N GLN A 118 16.96 2.25 8.30
CA GLN A 118 16.10 3.21 7.61
C GLN A 118 14.62 2.95 7.91
N VAL A 119 14.18 1.70 7.82
CA VAL A 119 12.78 1.35 8.09
C VAL A 119 12.40 1.61 9.55
N LYS A 120 13.32 1.38 10.50
CA LYS A 120 13.10 1.75 11.92
C LYS A 120 13.08 3.26 12.17
N LEU A 121 13.90 4.03 11.46
CA LEU A 121 13.83 5.49 11.50
C LEU A 121 12.48 5.97 10.93
N ALA A 122 11.99 5.33 9.87
CA ALA A 122 10.71 5.64 9.27
C ALA A 122 9.51 5.41 10.19
N ALA A 123 9.57 4.38 11.06
CA ALA A 123 8.55 4.19 12.12
C ALA A 123 8.46 5.43 13.04
N LYS A 124 9.61 5.90 13.56
CA LYS A 124 9.67 7.10 14.42
C LYS A 124 9.28 8.38 13.68
N ALA A 125 9.75 8.54 12.45
CA ALA A 125 9.41 9.70 11.61
C ALA A 125 7.89 9.74 11.33
N SER A 126 7.27 8.59 11.05
CA SER A 126 5.83 8.48 10.83
C SER A 126 5.05 8.88 12.08
N SER A 127 5.50 8.44 13.26
CA SER A 127 4.93 8.84 14.56
C SER A 127 5.08 10.36 14.80
N ASN A 128 6.26 10.92 14.57
CA ASN A 128 6.52 12.36 14.70
C ASN A 128 5.68 13.22 13.73
N LEU A 129 5.38 12.69 12.54
CA LEU A 129 4.46 13.30 11.57
C LEU A 129 2.98 13.08 11.93
N GLY A 130 2.66 12.27 12.95
CA GLY A 130 1.29 11.96 13.35
C GLY A 130 0.54 11.11 12.32
N LEU A 131 1.26 10.23 11.61
CA LEU A 131 0.70 9.29 10.65
C LEU A 131 0.29 8.00 11.36
N SER A 132 -0.78 7.36 10.92
CA SER A 132 -1.25 6.09 11.49
C SER A 132 -0.66 4.86 10.82
N ALA A 133 -0.19 4.99 9.57
CA ALA A 133 0.33 3.89 8.77
C ALA A 133 1.57 4.29 7.96
N HIS A 134 2.29 3.27 7.49
CA HIS A 134 3.52 3.38 6.72
C HIS A 134 3.55 2.30 5.64
N ALA A 135 3.81 2.67 4.39
CA ALA A 135 3.87 1.74 3.26
C ALA A 135 5.27 1.13 3.08
N THR A 136 5.37 -0.17 2.80
CA THR A 136 6.67 -0.81 2.58
C THR A 136 6.57 -2.09 1.74
N PHE A 137 7.73 -2.58 1.29
CA PHE A 137 7.88 -3.92 0.74
C PHE A 137 8.54 -4.86 1.76
N SER A 138 8.35 -6.16 1.61
CA SER A 138 8.93 -7.15 2.54
C SER A 138 10.37 -7.54 2.21
N GLY A 139 10.80 -7.31 0.97
CA GLY A 139 11.90 -8.06 0.37
C GLY A 139 11.51 -9.50 0.08
N ALA A 140 12.46 -10.24 -0.47
CA ALA A 140 12.29 -11.63 -0.86
C ALA A 140 13.55 -12.48 -0.68
N LEU A 141 13.33 -13.68 -0.13
CA LEU A 141 14.28 -14.79 -0.12
C LEU A 141 13.76 -15.96 -0.96
N ALA A 142 12.44 -16.18 -0.98
CA ALA A 142 11.79 -17.30 -1.63
C ALA A 142 11.36 -17.01 -3.08
N TRP A 143 11.24 -15.74 -3.48
CA TRP A 143 10.78 -15.32 -4.83
C TRP A 143 11.44 -16.05 -6.02
N PRO A 144 12.77 -16.25 -6.10
CA PRO A 144 13.38 -17.01 -7.19
C PRO A 144 12.89 -18.46 -7.31
N TYR A 145 12.25 -19.00 -6.28
CA TYR A 145 11.70 -20.34 -6.23
C TYR A 145 10.19 -20.38 -6.47
N VAL A 146 9.56 -19.27 -6.90
CA VAL A 146 8.10 -19.18 -7.14
C VAL A 146 7.58 -20.28 -8.07
N TYR A 147 8.38 -20.68 -9.07
CA TYR A 147 8.06 -21.82 -9.92
C TYR A 147 8.68 -23.11 -9.31
N PRO A 148 7.88 -24.13 -8.94
CA PRO A 148 8.36 -25.29 -8.19
C PRO A 148 9.01 -26.37 -9.09
N TRP A 149 9.87 -25.95 -10.04
CA TRP A 149 10.62 -26.85 -10.91
C TRP A 149 12.09 -26.42 -11.08
N PRO A 150 13.08 -27.29 -10.79
CA PRO A 150 12.93 -28.62 -10.20
C PRO A 150 12.25 -28.56 -8.82
N GLN A 151 11.79 -29.71 -8.31
CA GLN A 151 11.09 -29.75 -7.03
C GLN A 151 11.91 -29.06 -5.93
N ARG A 152 11.27 -28.14 -5.20
CA ARG A 152 11.88 -27.49 -4.04
C ARG A 152 12.22 -28.54 -2.96
N PRO A 153 13.40 -28.48 -2.34
CA PRO A 153 13.68 -29.27 -1.14
C PRO A 153 12.63 -29.01 -0.06
N ALA A 154 12.24 -30.07 0.67
CA ALA A 154 11.37 -29.93 1.83
C ALA A 154 12.00 -28.96 2.85
N GLY A 155 11.21 -28.03 3.39
CA GLY A 155 11.69 -27.02 4.35
C GLY A 155 12.20 -25.71 3.73
N LEU A 156 12.41 -25.63 2.40
CA LEU A 156 12.98 -24.42 1.78
C LEU A 156 12.08 -23.19 1.98
N ILE A 157 10.78 -23.35 1.79
CA ILE A 157 9.82 -22.24 1.93
C ILE A 157 9.61 -21.91 3.40
N GLU A 158 9.53 -22.93 4.26
CA GLU A 158 9.42 -22.77 5.70
C GLU A 158 10.59 -21.97 6.27
N GLU A 159 11.83 -22.29 5.88
CA GLU A 159 13.03 -21.56 6.32
C GLU A 159 13.06 -20.13 5.77
N ALA A 160 12.69 -19.92 4.50
CA ALA A 160 12.64 -18.58 3.91
C ALA A 160 11.67 -17.66 4.67
N PHE A 161 10.48 -18.14 5.00
CA PHE A 161 9.50 -17.37 5.77
C PHE A 161 9.89 -17.22 7.26
N ALA A 162 10.54 -18.22 7.85
CA ALA A 162 11.08 -18.10 9.22
C ALA A 162 12.21 -17.06 9.30
N GLU A 163 13.09 -17.00 8.30
CA GLU A 163 14.12 -15.97 8.18
C GLU A 163 13.49 -14.59 7.93
N LEU A 164 12.53 -14.48 7.01
CA LEU A 164 11.82 -13.24 6.73
C LEU A 164 11.15 -12.70 8.00
N ALA A 165 10.42 -13.54 8.72
CA ALA A 165 9.82 -13.18 10.00
C ALA A 165 10.87 -12.70 11.02
N ARG A 166 12.00 -13.42 11.17
CA ARG A 166 13.07 -13.03 12.10
C ARG A 166 13.67 -11.66 11.79
N ARG A 167 13.75 -11.28 10.51
CA ARG A 167 14.22 -9.96 10.09
C ARG A 167 13.19 -8.86 10.37
N TRP A 168 11.92 -9.15 10.15
CA TRP A 168 10.84 -8.18 10.28
C TRP A 168 10.32 -8.01 11.70
N THR A 169 10.35 -9.02 12.58
CA THR A 169 9.86 -8.88 13.97
C THR A 169 10.47 -7.67 14.69
N PRO A 170 11.81 -7.45 14.72
CA PRO A 170 12.37 -6.28 15.39
C PRO A 170 12.05 -4.94 14.72
N ILE A 171 11.61 -4.95 13.46
CA ILE A 171 11.12 -3.76 12.76
C ILE A 171 9.66 -3.50 13.16
N LEU A 172 8.84 -4.55 13.16
CA LEU A 172 7.45 -4.49 13.60
C LEU A 172 7.33 -4.05 15.06
N ASP A 173 8.23 -4.50 15.93
CA ASP A 173 8.34 -4.03 17.32
C ASP A 173 8.58 -2.51 17.37
N ALA A 174 9.46 -1.98 16.51
CA ALA A 174 9.72 -0.53 16.44
C ALA A 174 8.51 0.26 15.89
N PHE A 175 7.73 -0.34 14.99
CA PHE A 175 6.43 0.22 14.56
C PHE A 175 5.40 0.19 15.69
N ASP A 176 5.42 -0.83 16.55
CA ASP A 176 4.51 -0.91 17.70
C ASP A 176 4.84 0.15 18.75
N GLU A 177 6.13 0.30 19.07
CA GLU A 177 6.63 1.39 19.93
C GLU A 177 6.24 2.78 19.38
N ALA A 178 6.26 2.95 18.06
CA ALA A 178 5.89 4.18 17.38
C ALA A 178 4.38 4.42 17.31
N GLY A 179 3.56 3.39 17.55
CA GLY A 179 2.11 3.44 17.40
C GLY A 179 1.63 3.49 15.95
N VAL A 180 2.44 3.04 14.98
CA VAL A 180 2.21 3.15 13.54
C VAL A 180 2.08 1.76 12.92
N ASP A 181 1.11 1.59 12.03
CA ASP A 181 0.92 0.35 11.28
C ASP A 181 1.92 0.22 10.12
N CYS A 182 2.56 -0.95 9.99
CA CYS A 182 3.48 -1.25 8.90
C CYS A 182 2.73 -2.04 7.81
N ALA A 183 2.39 -1.35 6.72
CA ALA A 183 1.57 -1.86 5.64
C ALA A 183 2.44 -2.40 4.49
N PHE A 184 2.46 -3.72 4.34
CA PHE A 184 3.16 -4.40 3.25
C PHE A 184 2.34 -4.39 1.98
N GLU A 185 2.88 -3.83 0.90
CA GLU A 185 2.28 -3.99 -0.44
C GLU A 185 2.54 -5.41 -0.93
N LEU A 186 1.46 -6.16 -1.18
CA LEU A 186 1.57 -7.51 -1.71
C LEU A 186 1.87 -7.45 -3.21
N HIS A 187 3.12 -7.69 -3.58
CA HIS A 187 3.67 -7.31 -4.88
C HIS A 187 4.55 -8.42 -5.51
N PRO A 188 4.41 -8.76 -6.80
CA PRO A 188 5.30 -9.71 -7.49
C PRO A 188 6.76 -9.26 -7.52
N GLY A 189 7.65 -9.99 -6.84
CA GLY A 189 9.02 -9.55 -6.57
C GLY A 189 9.36 -9.69 -5.09
N GLU A 190 8.32 -9.64 -4.27
CA GLU A 190 8.35 -9.84 -2.83
C GLU A 190 8.10 -11.30 -2.47
N ASP A 191 8.45 -11.70 -1.24
CA ASP A 191 7.94 -12.97 -0.71
C ASP A 191 6.45 -12.88 -0.34
N LEU A 192 5.94 -11.65 -0.12
CA LEU A 192 4.52 -11.38 0.13
C LEU A 192 3.88 -10.86 -1.17
N PHE A 193 3.20 -11.73 -1.91
CA PHE A 193 2.61 -11.36 -3.20
C PHE A 193 1.13 -11.78 -3.36
N ASP A 194 0.59 -12.56 -2.41
CA ASP A 194 -0.80 -13.01 -2.39
C ASP A 194 -1.27 -13.29 -0.95
N GLY A 195 -2.55 -13.65 -0.78
CA GLY A 195 -3.10 -13.98 0.54
C GLY A 195 -2.42 -15.19 1.21
N ALA A 196 -1.99 -16.19 0.44
CA ALA A 196 -1.36 -17.38 0.99
C ALA A 196 0.04 -17.12 1.55
N THR A 197 0.80 -16.25 0.89
CA THR A 197 2.12 -15.79 1.35
C THR A 197 1.98 -14.80 2.51
N TRP A 198 0.98 -13.92 2.47
CA TRP A 198 0.63 -13.06 3.60
C TRP A 198 0.34 -13.88 4.88
N GLU A 199 -0.52 -14.89 4.80
CA GLU A 199 -0.87 -15.76 5.94
C GLU A 199 0.35 -16.47 6.53
N ARG A 200 1.26 -16.96 5.68
CA ARG A 200 2.52 -17.60 6.11
C ARG A 200 3.40 -16.64 6.89
N PHE A 201 3.56 -15.41 6.40
CA PHE A 201 4.34 -14.40 7.06
C PHE A 201 3.71 -13.94 8.37
N LEU A 202 2.40 -13.68 8.37
CA LEU A 202 1.65 -13.25 9.55
C LEU A 202 1.78 -14.30 10.67
N ALA A 203 1.66 -15.59 10.34
CA ALA A 203 1.93 -16.67 11.29
C ALA A 203 3.39 -16.68 11.77
N GLY A 204 4.35 -16.44 10.88
CA GLY A 204 5.78 -16.38 11.22
C GLY A 204 6.13 -15.25 12.18
N VAL A 205 5.44 -14.11 12.11
CA VAL A 205 5.57 -12.98 13.05
C VAL A 205 4.59 -13.06 14.22
N ASN A 206 3.94 -14.22 14.42
CA ASN A 206 2.99 -14.47 15.51
C ASN A 206 1.84 -13.44 15.57
N ASP A 207 1.18 -13.23 14.42
CA ASP A 207 0.02 -12.35 14.25
C ASP A 207 0.26 -10.89 14.67
N HIS A 208 1.53 -10.45 14.65
CA HIS A 208 1.96 -9.13 15.13
C HIS A 208 0.97 -8.02 14.71
N PRO A 209 0.45 -7.22 15.64
CA PRO A 209 -0.65 -6.29 15.34
C PRO A 209 -0.27 -5.23 14.31
N ARG A 210 1.01 -4.82 14.27
CA ARG A 210 1.54 -3.87 13.28
C ARG A 210 1.87 -4.45 11.91
N ALA A 211 1.78 -5.77 11.73
CA ALA A 211 1.84 -6.34 10.39
C ALA A 211 0.48 -6.10 9.72
N ARG A 212 0.47 -5.20 8.74
CA ARG A 212 -0.72 -4.76 8.00
C ARG A 212 -0.48 -4.86 6.49
N ILE A 213 -1.54 -4.65 5.73
CA ILE A 213 -1.52 -4.75 4.27
C ILE A 213 -1.66 -3.35 3.67
N LEU A 214 -0.83 -3.08 2.67
CA LEU A 214 -1.14 -2.11 1.64
C LEU A 214 -1.86 -2.86 0.52
N PHE A 215 -3.12 -2.49 0.29
CA PHE A 215 -3.91 -3.06 -0.78
C PHE A 215 -3.68 -2.28 -2.06
N ASP A 216 -3.14 -2.94 -3.09
CA ASP A 216 -3.01 -2.43 -4.45
C ASP A 216 -3.67 -3.44 -5.40
N PRO A 217 -4.84 -3.15 -5.99
CA PRO A 217 -5.58 -4.13 -6.79
C PRO A 217 -4.91 -4.49 -8.12
N SER A 218 -3.95 -3.68 -8.59
CA SER A 218 -3.33 -3.87 -9.91
C SER A 218 -2.58 -5.21 -9.97
N HIS A 219 -1.84 -5.57 -8.93
CA HIS A 219 -1.09 -6.83 -8.86
C HIS A 219 -2.00 -8.06 -8.83
N TYR A 220 -3.19 -7.93 -8.25
CA TYR A 220 -4.18 -9.01 -8.22
C TYR A 220 -4.79 -9.23 -9.59
N VAL A 221 -5.08 -8.17 -10.35
CA VAL A 221 -5.50 -8.28 -11.76
C VAL A 221 -4.43 -9.01 -12.57
N LEU A 222 -3.17 -8.63 -12.42
CA LEU A 222 -2.07 -9.28 -13.14
C LEU A 222 -1.90 -10.76 -12.76
N GLN A 223 -2.13 -11.11 -11.49
CA GLN A 223 -2.07 -12.48 -10.99
C GLN A 223 -3.37 -13.29 -11.22
N GLN A 224 -4.44 -12.65 -11.71
CA GLN A 224 -5.78 -13.24 -11.85
C GLN A 224 -6.38 -13.72 -10.52
N LEU A 225 -6.16 -12.95 -9.46
CA LEU A 225 -6.73 -13.18 -8.13
C LEU A 225 -8.08 -12.48 -7.98
N ASP A 226 -8.96 -13.05 -7.16
CA ASP A 226 -10.19 -12.39 -6.73
C ASP A 226 -9.87 -11.35 -5.64
N TYR A 227 -9.63 -10.11 -6.07
CA TYR A 227 -9.28 -9.01 -5.16
C TYR A 227 -10.47 -8.47 -4.37
N LEU A 228 -11.70 -8.82 -4.72
CA LEU A 228 -12.89 -8.44 -3.96
C LEU A 228 -13.09 -9.39 -2.77
N ASP A 229 -12.92 -10.71 -2.98
CA ASP A 229 -12.85 -11.69 -1.88
C ASP A 229 -11.63 -11.44 -0.98
N PHE A 230 -10.51 -10.95 -1.54
CA PHE A 230 -9.35 -10.55 -0.75
C PHE A 230 -9.69 -9.46 0.27
N ILE A 231 -10.44 -8.41 -0.13
CA ILE A 231 -10.90 -7.38 0.81
C ILE A 231 -11.80 -8.02 1.87
N ASP A 232 -12.73 -8.89 1.48
CA ASP A 232 -13.64 -9.55 2.44
C ASP A 232 -12.87 -10.32 3.52
N ARG A 233 -11.77 -10.99 3.14
CA ARG A 233 -10.91 -11.77 4.04
C ARG A 233 -10.03 -10.93 4.95
N TYR A 234 -9.47 -9.84 4.45
CA TYR A 234 -8.35 -9.15 5.10
C TYR A 234 -8.61 -7.67 5.39
N HIS A 235 -9.85 -7.17 5.23
CA HIS A 235 -10.21 -5.76 5.49
C HIS A 235 -9.74 -5.24 6.85
N ASP A 236 -9.74 -6.08 7.87
CA ASP A 236 -9.31 -5.74 9.23
C ASP A 236 -7.81 -5.48 9.32
N ARG A 237 -7.02 -5.94 8.34
CA ARG A 237 -5.56 -5.80 8.20
C ARG A 237 -5.15 -4.77 7.15
N ILE A 238 -6.05 -4.28 6.30
CA ILE A 238 -5.73 -3.24 5.31
C ILE A 238 -5.56 -1.89 6.02
N ALA A 239 -4.35 -1.35 5.96
CA ALA A 239 -4.01 -0.04 6.55
C ALA A 239 -3.74 1.02 5.48
N CYS A 240 -3.20 0.63 4.32
CA CYS A 240 -2.94 1.52 3.19
C CYS A 240 -3.71 1.05 1.95
N PHE A 241 -4.11 1.98 1.09
CA PHE A 241 -4.77 1.68 -0.18
C PHE A 241 -4.16 2.48 -1.33
N HIS A 242 -3.51 1.77 -2.25
CA HIS A 242 -3.13 2.33 -3.53
C HIS A 242 -4.24 2.12 -4.56
N VAL A 243 -4.73 3.22 -5.11
CA VAL A 243 -5.60 3.23 -6.28
C VAL A 243 -4.67 3.15 -7.50
N LYS A 244 -4.44 1.93 -7.97
CA LYS A 244 -3.61 1.63 -9.15
C LYS A 244 -4.38 0.69 -10.07
N ASP A 245 -4.31 0.93 -11.36
CA ASP A 245 -5.09 0.19 -12.36
C ASP A 245 -4.17 -0.71 -13.20
N ALA A 246 -4.75 -1.81 -13.68
CA ALA A 246 -4.07 -2.76 -14.54
C ALA A 246 -5.08 -3.45 -15.45
N GLU A 247 -4.56 -4.06 -16.50
CA GLU A 247 -5.33 -4.96 -17.36
C GLU A 247 -4.55 -6.25 -17.59
N PHE A 248 -5.29 -7.32 -17.84
CA PHE A 248 -4.75 -8.61 -18.25
C PHE A 248 -5.43 -9.09 -19.53
N ASN A 249 -4.66 -9.11 -20.62
CA ASN A 249 -5.08 -9.46 -21.97
C ASN A 249 -4.20 -10.59 -22.52
N PRO A 250 -4.44 -11.86 -22.14
CA PRO A 250 -3.61 -12.98 -22.55
C PRO A 250 -3.79 -13.32 -24.03
N THR A 251 -2.75 -13.91 -24.62
CA THR A 251 -2.78 -14.42 -25.98
C THR A 251 -2.26 -15.86 -26.00
N GLY A 252 -2.33 -16.52 -27.17
CA GLY A 252 -1.66 -17.82 -27.35
C GLY A 252 -0.13 -17.76 -27.19
N ARG A 253 0.48 -16.57 -27.15
CA ARG A 253 1.93 -16.37 -26.99
C ARG A 253 2.33 -16.00 -25.56
N SER A 254 1.56 -15.15 -24.88
CA SER A 254 1.93 -14.57 -23.58
C SER A 254 0.75 -14.60 -22.61
N GLY A 255 1.02 -15.01 -21.37
CA GLY A 255 0.07 -15.10 -20.27
C GLY A 255 0.64 -14.45 -19.00
N VAL A 256 0.27 -14.96 -17.82
CA VAL A 256 0.63 -14.37 -16.52
C VAL A 256 2.15 -14.18 -16.29
N TYR A 257 2.98 -15.06 -16.85
CA TYR A 257 4.44 -14.93 -16.74
C TYR A 257 5.06 -13.88 -17.68
N GLY A 258 4.26 -13.24 -18.54
CA GLY A 258 4.66 -12.09 -19.35
C GLY A 258 5.68 -12.33 -20.47
N GLY A 259 6.34 -13.49 -20.52
CA GLY A 259 7.26 -13.86 -21.61
C GLY A 259 8.58 -13.08 -21.64
N TYR A 260 8.91 -12.34 -20.57
CA TYR A 260 10.00 -11.36 -20.53
C TYR A 260 9.88 -10.23 -21.57
N ASP A 261 8.68 -10.02 -22.12
CA ASP A 261 8.39 -8.94 -23.05
C ASP A 261 8.41 -7.57 -22.33
N ASN A 262 8.64 -6.50 -23.09
CA ASN A 262 8.52 -5.12 -22.60
C ASN A 262 7.08 -4.81 -22.19
N TRP A 263 6.87 -3.85 -21.29
CA TRP A 263 5.55 -3.51 -20.73
C TRP A 263 4.41 -3.33 -21.74
N ILE A 264 4.70 -2.76 -22.91
CA ILE A 264 3.70 -2.53 -23.96
C ILE A 264 3.15 -3.86 -24.53
N ASP A 265 4.02 -4.87 -24.62
CA ASP A 265 3.76 -6.15 -25.30
C ASP A 265 3.36 -7.28 -24.33
N ARG A 266 3.42 -7.03 -23.01
CA ARG A 266 3.01 -7.99 -21.99
C ARG A 266 1.50 -8.19 -21.99
N ALA A 267 1.07 -9.41 -21.70
CA ALA A 267 -0.34 -9.72 -21.47
C ALA A 267 -0.91 -8.92 -20.28
N GLY A 268 -0.13 -8.83 -19.20
CA GLY A 268 -0.45 -8.02 -18.03
C GLY A 268 0.31 -6.70 -18.03
N ARG A 269 -0.38 -5.57 -17.92
CA ARG A 269 0.24 -4.23 -17.89
C ARG A 269 -0.51 -3.26 -16.99
N PHE A 270 0.23 -2.36 -16.35
CA PHE A 270 -0.32 -1.25 -15.57
C PHE A 270 -0.94 -0.18 -16.48
N ARG A 271 -2.03 0.41 -16.00
CA ARG A 271 -2.86 1.38 -16.71
C ARG A 271 -3.08 2.61 -15.84
N SER A 272 -3.33 3.73 -16.50
CA SER A 272 -3.86 4.89 -15.81
C SER A 272 -5.27 4.58 -15.31
N LEU A 273 -5.68 5.18 -14.19
CA LEU A 273 -7.00 4.93 -13.59
C LEU A 273 -8.14 5.09 -14.61
N GLY A 274 -8.98 4.06 -14.71
CA GLY A 274 -10.13 4.02 -15.60
C GLY A 274 -9.83 3.49 -17.01
N ASP A 275 -8.55 3.33 -17.36
CA ASP A 275 -8.15 2.71 -18.64
C ASP A 275 -7.93 1.18 -18.51
N GLY A 276 -7.97 0.62 -17.31
CA GLY A 276 -7.75 -0.81 -17.06
C GLY A 276 -9.02 -1.58 -16.74
N GLN A 277 -8.88 -2.62 -15.93
CA GLN A 277 -9.89 -3.64 -15.65
C GLN A 277 -10.24 -3.74 -14.15
N VAL A 278 -9.66 -2.90 -13.30
CA VAL A 278 -9.98 -2.88 -11.87
C VAL A 278 -11.42 -2.37 -11.64
N ASP A 279 -12.21 -3.12 -10.89
CA ASP A 279 -13.56 -2.71 -10.47
C ASP A 279 -13.49 -1.80 -9.24
N PHE A 280 -13.17 -0.53 -9.49
CA PHE A 280 -13.07 0.49 -8.43
C PHE A 280 -14.41 0.74 -7.75
N ILE A 281 -15.54 0.62 -8.43
CA ILE A 281 -16.87 0.82 -7.82
C ILE A 281 -17.06 -0.20 -6.69
N SER A 282 -16.79 -1.48 -6.96
CA SER A 282 -16.89 -2.53 -5.94
C SER A 282 -15.84 -2.39 -4.84
N ILE A 283 -14.60 -2.02 -5.17
CA ILE A 283 -13.54 -1.82 -4.16
C ILE A 283 -13.94 -0.71 -3.18
N PHE A 284 -14.29 0.48 -3.68
CA PHE A 284 -14.67 1.60 -2.80
C PHE A 284 -15.95 1.27 -2.01
N SER A 285 -16.87 0.50 -2.58
CA SER A 285 -18.07 0.01 -1.86
C SER A 285 -17.71 -0.93 -0.71
N LYS A 286 -16.78 -1.87 -0.92
CA LYS A 286 -16.30 -2.78 0.14
C LYS A 286 -15.49 -2.03 1.20
N MET A 287 -14.60 -1.13 0.80
CA MET A 287 -13.85 -0.29 1.75
C MET A 287 -14.79 0.54 2.63
N ALA A 288 -15.84 1.12 2.04
CA ALA A 288 -16.89 1.82 2.78
C ALA A 288 -17.70 0.87 3.68
N GLN A 289 -18.08 -0.31 3.19
CA GLN A 289 -18.78 -1.35 3.96
C GLN A 289 -18.01 -1.78 5.22
N TYR A 290 -16.69 -1.91 5.11
CA TYR A 290 -15.81 -2.31 6.21
C TYR A 290 -15.29 -1.14 7.05
N GLY A 291 -15.67 0.10 6.71
CA GLY A 291 -15.30 1.29 7.49
C GLY A 291 -13.82 1.66 7.38
N TYR A 292 -13.18 1.42 6.24
CA TYR A 292 -11.82 1.89 5.99
C TYR A 292 -11.75 3.42 6.07
N ASP A 293 -10.88 3.94 6.93
CA ASP A 293 -10.74 5.36 7.25
C ASP A 293 -9.37 5.96 6.86
N GLY A 294 -8.54 5.17 6.17
CA GLY A 294 -7.26 5.59 5.61
C GLY A 294 -7.39 6.35 4.29
N TRP A 295 -6.28 6.53 3.60
CA TRP A 295 -6.20 7.30 2.36
C TRP A 295 -6.34 6.44 1.10
N ALA A 296 -7.14 6.90 0.14
CA ALA A 296 -7.09 6.45 -1.24
C ALA A 296 -5.99 7.24 -1.98
N VAL A 297 -4.86 6.59 -2.24
CA VAL A 297 -3.66 7.20 -2.81
C VAL A 297 -3.45 6.71 -4.24
N LEU A 298 -3.34 7.61 -5.21
CA LEU A 298 -2.92 7.25 -6.56
C LEU A 298 -1.47 6.75 -6.53
N GLU A 299 -1.24 5.50 -6.93
CA GLU A 299 0.04 5.08 -7.47
C GLU A 299 -0.09 5.02 -9.00
N TRP A 300 0.70 5.82 -9.70
CA TRP A 300 0.57 5.95 -11.14
C TRP A 300 1.62 5.15 -11.89
N GLU A 301 1.18 4.19 -12.71
CA GLU A 301 2.01 3.55 -13.71
C GLU A 301 1.22 3.28 -14.99
N CYS A 302 1.77 3.64 -16.15
CA CYS A 302 1.15 3.31 -17.42
C CYS A 302 2.19 3.30 -18.54
N ALA A 303 2.27 2.20 -19.29
CA ALA A 303 3.20 2.09 -20.42
C ALA A 303 2.75 2.87 -21.67
N LEU A 304 1.55 3.47 -21.67
CA LEU A 304 0.96 4.14 -22.84
C LEU A 304 0.65 5.62 -22.61
N LYS A 305 0.18 5.99 -21.42
CA LYS A 305 -0.25 7.36 -21.07
C LYS A 305 0.91 8.10 -20.42
N ARG A 306 0.95 9.42 -20.60
CA ARG A 306 1.90 10.30 -19.90
C ARG A 306 1.57 10.40 -18.41
N ALA A 307 2.60 10.53 -17.58
CA ALA A 307 2.47 10.66 -16.13
C ALA A 307 1.60 11.85 -15.73
N GLU A 308 1.80 12.99 -16.40
CA GLU A 308 1.11 14.24 -16.06
C GLU A 308 -0.39 14.18 -16.38
N ASP A 309 -0.77 13.50 -17.46
CA ASP A 309 -2.17 13.25 -17.79
C ASP A 309 -2.81 12.31 -16.76
N GLY A 310 -2.10 11.26 -16.37
CA GLY A 310 -2.55 10.34 -15.36
C GLY A 310 -2.75 10.96 -13.98
N ALA A 311 -1.84 11.82 -13.53
CA ALA A 311 -1.99 12.58 -12.30
C ALA A 311 -3.17 13.55 -12.37
N ARG A 312 -3.33 14.28 -13.48
CA ARG A 312 -4.45 15.21 -13.66
C ARG A 312 -5.80 14.50 -13.67
N GLU A 313 -5.88 13.30 -14.24
CA GLU A 313 -7.10 12.49 -14.32
C GLU A 313 -7.38 11.71 -13.03
N GLY A 314 -6.35 11.34 -12.28
CA GLY A 314 -6.46 10.53 -11.07
C GLY A 314 -7.15 11.24 -9.91
N ALA A 315 -6.89 12.54 -9.71
CA ALA A 315 -7.51 13.29 -8.61
C ALA A 315 -9.05 13.32 -8.69
N PRO A 316 -9.68 13.73 -9.82
CA PRO A 316 -11.13 13.65 -9.93
C PRO A 316 -11.65 12.22 -9.91
N PHE A 317 -10.93 11.26 -10.50
CA PHE A 317 -11.33 9.85 -10.48
C PHE A 317 -11.48 9.34 -9.04
N ILE A 318 -10.45 9.49 -8.20
CA ILE A 318 -10.47 9.00 -6.81
C ILE A 318 -11.56 9.73 -6.01
N ARG A 319 -11.62 11.06 -6.10
CA ARG A 319 -12.61 11.86 -5.39
C ARG A 319 -14.04 11.40 -5.69
N ASP A 320 -14.34 11.12 -6.95
CA ASP A 320 -15.69 10.77 -7.39
C ASP A 320 -16.07 9.31 -7.02
N HIS A 321 -15.09 8.46 -6.68
CA HIS A 321 -15.33 7.09 -6.15
C HIS A 321 -15.46 7.02 -4.63
N ILE A 322 -14.95 8.01 -3.88
CA ILE A 322 -15.06 8.04 -2.42
C ILE A 322 -16.54 8.11 -2.02
N ILE A 323 -16.98 7.16 -1.19
CA ILE A 323 -18.35 7.09 -0.69
C ILE A 323 -18.44 7.84 0.64
N HIS A 324 -19.32 8.83 0.70
CA HIS A 324 -19.69 9.49 1.94
C HIS A 324 -20.75 8.65 2.68
N LEU A 325 -20.36 8.08 3.82
CA LEU A 325 -21.23 7.23 4.64
C LEU A 325 -22.41 8.05 5.21
N THR A 326 -23.60 7.43 5.23
CA THR A 326 -24.80 8.01 5.87
C THR A 326 -24.72 7.90 7.40
N ASP A 327 -25.21 8.92 8.10
CA ASP A 327 -25.31 8.93 9.57
C ASP A 327 -26.57 8.22 10.10
N HIS A 328 -27.45 7.76 9.20
CA HIS A 328 -28.71 7.11 9.52
C HIS A 328 -28.92 5.81 8.72
N PRO A 329 -29.57 4.77 9.30
CA PRO A 329 -29.99 3.57 8.58
C PRO A 329 -30.78 3.89 7.31
N PHE A 330 -30.55 3.11 6.25
CA PHE A 330 -31.14 3.32 4.93
C PHE A 330 -32.69 3.39 4.95
N ASP A 331 -33.33 2.51 5.73
CA ASP A 331 -34.79 2.38 5.79
C ASP A 331 -35.44 3.15 6.96
N ASP A 332 -34.72 4.05 7.63
CA ASP A 332 -35.27 4.80 8.78
C ASP A 332 -36.52 5.61 8.39
N PHE A 333 -36.59 6.08 7.14
CA PHE A 333 -37.77 6.79 6.60
C PHE A 333 -39.02 5.91 6.50
N ALA A 334 -38.85 4.58 6.46
CA ALA A 334 -39.91 3.58 6.39
C ALA A 334 -40.17 2.91 7.75
N SER A 335 -39.58 3.43 8.84
CA SER A 335 -39.79 2.90 10.18
C SER A 335 -41.26 2.90 10.56
N SER A 336 -41.78 1.72 10.90
CA SER A 336 -43.18 1.51 11.23
C SER A 336 -43.55 1.94 12.66
N GLY A 337 -42.56 2.33 13.48
CA GLY A 337 -42.77 2.80 14.86
C GLY A 337 -43.36 1.73 15.78
N ILE A 338 -43.19 0.44 15.46
CA ILE A 338 -43.85 -0.66 16.16
C ILE A 338 -43.17 -0.93 17.51
N GLU A 339 -43.94 -0.76 18.58
CA GLU A 339 -43.54 -1.05 19.96
C GLU A 339 -43.16 -2.52 20.16
N ARG A 340 -42.26 -2.79 21.10
CA ARG A 340 -41.68 -4.14 21.33
C ARG A 340 -42.73 -5.23 21.58
N ASP A 341 -43.85 -4.89 22.21
CA ASP A 341 -44.95 -5.83 22.48
C ASP A 341 -45.75 -6.19 21.21
N ALA A 342 -45.84 -5.29 20.24
CA ALA A 342 -46.50 -5.51 18.96
C ALA A 342 -45.69 -6.40 18.01
N ILE A 343 -44.37 -6.55 18.25
CA ILE A 343 -43.51 -7.49 17.51
C ILE A 343 -44.01 -8.94 17.66
N ARG A 344 -44.53 -9.33 18.82
CA ARG A 344 -45.04 -10.70 19.03
C ARG A 344 -46.28 -10.98 18.17
N SER A 345 -47.16 -9.98 18.01
CA SER A 345 -48.33 -10.07 17.14
C SER A 345 -47.94 -10.23 15.67
N LEU A 346 -46.94 -9.48 15.21
CA LEU A 346 -46.37 -9.64 13.86
C LEU A 346 -45.80 -11.04 13.62
N LEU A 347 -45.24 -11.66 14.67
CA LEU A 347 -44.68 -13.02 14.63
C LEU A 347 -45.73 -14.12 14.85
N GLY A 348 -47.02 -13.77 15.02
CA GLY A 348 -48.09 -14.73 15.31
C GLY A 348 -47.97 -15.41 16.69
N LEU A 349 -47.24 -14.79 17.63
CA LEU A 349 -47.01 -15.30 18.97
C LEU A 349 -47.94 -14.64 19.98
N SER A 350 -48.44 -15.40 20.95
CA SER A 350 -49.20 -14.86 22.08
C SER A 350 -48.37 -13.84 22.86
N PRO A 351 -48.97 -12.77 23.43
CA PRO A 351 -48.26 -11.82 24.31
C PRO A 351 -47.53 -12.52 25.46
N HIS A 352 -46.49 -11.91 26.02
CA HIS A 352 -45.90 -12.43 27.25
C HIS A 352 -46.95 -12.44 28.39
N PRO A 353 -46.95 -13.47 29.26
CA PRO A 353 -47.85 -13.51 30.41
C PRO A 353 -47.63 -12.35 31.38
#